data_AF-A0A3B0SHJ7-F1
#
_entry.id   AF-A0A3B0SHJ7-F1
#
_cell.length_a   1.000
_cell.length_b   1.000
_cell.length_c   1.000
_cell.angle_alpha   90.00
_cell.angle_beta   90.00
_cell.angle_gamma   90.00
#
_symmetry.space_group_name_H-M   'P 1'
#
loop_
_entity.id
_entity.type
_entity.pdbx_description
1 polymer ?
#
loop_
_entity_poly.entity_id
_entity_poly.type
_entity_poly.pdbx_seq_one_letter_code
_entity_poly.pdbx_strand_id
1 'polypeptide(L)' 'GITGAPIFDDAIAWMEYEVRNAVDCGSHTFFIGELVAAAVNDDDARSASMADTRMKYGGTRRGH' A
#
# COMPACT_ATOMS: atom_id res chain seq x y z
N GLY A 1 3.54 2.53 15.83
CA GLY A 1 4.72 2.36 14.97
C GLY A 1 5.91 3.09 15.55
N ILE A 2 7.06 3.03 14.88
CA ILE A 2 8.31 3.71 15.29
C ILE A 2 8.64 4.95 14.46
N THR A 3 8.00 5.13 13.30
CA THR A 3 8.32 6.24 12.38
C THR A 3 7.55 7.51 12.71
N GLY A 4 6.47 7.40 13.50
CA GLY A 4 5.52 8.49 13.78
C GLY A 4 4.46 8.66 12.70
N ALA A 5 4.47 7.85 11.64
CA ALA A 5 3.38 7.80 10.67
C ALA A 5 2.07 7.33 11.36
N PRO A 6 0.91 7.89 10.97
CA PRO A 6 -0.37 7.48 11.51
C PRO A 6 -0.68 6.03 11.10
N ILE A 7 -1.15 5.24 12.06
CA ILE A 7 -1.63 3.87 11.85
C ILE A 7 -3.12 3.88 12.16
N PHE A 8 -3.93 3.30 11.28
CA PHE A 8 -5.37 3.16 11.53
C PHE A 8 -5.63 2.03 12.52
N ASP A 9 -6.38 2.31 13.57
CA ASP A 9 -6.72 1.32 14.61
C ASP A 9 -7.53 0.13 14.04
N ASP A 10 -8.39 0.39 13.05
CA ASP A 10 -9.25 -0.61 12.41
C ASP A 10 -8.58 -1.39 11.26
N ALA A 11 -7.28 -1.16 10.99
CA ALA A 11 -6.58 -1.91 9.96
C ALA A 11 -6.36 -3.37 10.40
N ILE A 12 -6.62 -4.33 9.52
CA ILE A 12 -6.38 -5.77 9.81
C ILE A 12 -4.88 -6.09 9.92
N ALA A 13 -4.03 -5.33 9.23
CA ALA A 13 -2.57 -5.37 9.31
C ALA A 13 -1.98 -4.03 8.85
N TRP A 14 -0.77 -3.69 9.31
CA TRP A 14 -0.05 -2.47 8.93
C TRP A 14 1.46 -2.70 8.84
N MET A 15 2.12 -1.82 8.08
CA MET A 15 3.57 -1.81 7.89
C MET A 15 4.09 -0.38 7.81
N GLU A 16 5.26 -0.14 8.39
CA GLU A 16 6.03 1.10 8.25
C GLU A 16 7.35 0.82 7.54
N TYR A 17 7.72 1.73 6.64
CA TYR A 17 8.93 1.61 5.83
C TYR A 17 9.78 2.88 5.92
N GLU A 18 11.10 2.70 5.90
CA GLU A 18 12.05 3.78 5.58
C GLU A 18 12.34 3.74 4.08
N VAL A 19 12.09 4.83 3.35
CA VAL A 19 12.29 4.86 1.90
C VAL A 19 13.78 4.80 1.56
N ARG A 20 14.16 3.83 0.74
CA ARG A 20 15.53 3.64 0.22
C ARG A 20 15.68 4.22 -1.18
N ASN A 21 14.66 4.08 -2.01
CA ASN A 21 14.65 4.59 -3.38
C ASN A 21 13.27 5.13 -3.79
N ALA A 22 13.28 6.18 -4.61
CA ALA A 22 12.12 6.65 -5.36
C ALA A 22 12.47 6.57 -6.85
N VAL A 23 11.76 5.74 -7.59
CA VAL A 23 12.00 5.50 -9.03
C VAL A 23 10.94 6.24 -9.82
N ASP A 24 11.35 7.16 -10.70
CA ASP A 24 10.45 7.81 -11.65
C ASP A 24 10.00 6.80 -12.73
N CYS A 25 8.69 6.59 -12.85
CA CYS A 25 8.08 5.71 -13.85
C CYS A 25 7.15 6.49 -14.81
N GLY A 26 7.33 7.80 -14.92
CA GLY A 26 6.53 8.68 -15.76
C GLY A 26 5.36 9.32 -15.01
N SER A 27 4.17 8.72 -15.06
CA SER A 27 2.98 9.29 -14.41
C SER A 27 2.88 9.04 -12.91
N HIS A 28 3.69 8.12 -12.39
CA HIS A 28 3.74 7.73 -10.98
C HIS A 28 5.19 7.50 -10.56
N THR A 29 5.45 7.63 -9.26
CA THR A 29 6.73 7.27 -8.63
C THR A 29 6.60 5.92 -7.93
N PHE A 30 7.53 5.02 -8.16
CA PHE A 30 7.61 3.74 -7.48
C PHE A 30 8.59 3.83 -6.30
N PHE A 31 8.08 3.70 -5.08
CA PHE A 31 8.89 3.78 -3.86
C PHE A 31 9.32 2.38 -3.41
N ILE A 32 10.61 2.24 -3.08
CA ILE A 32 11.20 1.04 -2.49
C ILE A 32 11.70 1.42 -1.11
N GLY A 33 11.25 0.70 -0.08
CA GLY A 33 11.63 0.95 1.30
C GLY A 33 12.06 -0.31 2.03
N GLU A 34 12.76 -0.11 3.14
CA GLU A 34 13.08 -1.14 4.11
C GLU A 34 11.99 -1.20 5.18
N LEU A 35 11.50 -2.39 5.51
CA LEU A 35 10.48 -2.58 6.53
C LEU A 35 11.10 -2.37 7.92
N VAL A 36 10.58 -1.41 8.68
CA VAL A 36 11.12 -1.07 10.01
C VAL A 36 10.18 -1.42 11.17
N ALA A 37 8.88 -1.57 10.90
CA ALA A 37 7.90 -2.11 11.84
C ALA A 37 6.68 -2.65 11.08
N ALA A 38 6.01 -3.65 11.66
CA ALA A 38 4.76 -4.18 11.16
C ALA A 38 3.98 -4.87 12.28
N ALA A 39 2.67 -5.00 12.11
CA ALA A 39 1.87 -5.93 12.90
C ALA A 39 0.65 -6.41 12.12
N VAL A 40 0.13 -7.55 12.56
CA VAL A 40 -1.18 -8.08 12.16
C VAL A 40 -2.10 -7.92 13.37
N ASN A 41 -3.20 -7.21 13.19
CA ASN A 41 -4.18 -6.97 14.25
C ASN A 41 -5.26 -8.06 14.28
N ASP A 42 -5.61 -8.61 13.10
CA ASP A 42 -6.58 -9.68 12.93
C ASP A 42 -6.19 -10.54 11.72
N ASP A 43 -5.72 -11.77 11.97
CA ASP A 43 -5.29 -12.73 10.95
C ASP A 43 -6.43 -13.61 10.41
N ASP A 44 -7.58 -13.61 11.09
CA ASP A 44 -8.81 -14.27 10.63
C ASP A 44 -9.62 -13.37 9.67
N ALA A 45 -9.43 -12.05 9.74
CA ALA A 45 -10.12 -11.10 8.89
C ALA A 45 -9.72 -11.22 7.40
N ARG A 46 -10.72 -11.11 6.52
CA ARG A 46 -10.51 -11.10 5.07
C ARG A 46 -10.05 -9.73 4.59
N SER A 47 -8.99 -9.69 3.78
CA SER A 47 -8.54 -8.47 3.12
C SER A 47 -9.59 -7.90 2.16
N ALA A 48 -9.70 -6.57 2.10
CA ALA A 48 -10.58 -5.87 1.19
C ALA A 48 -10.05 -5.96 -0.24
N SER A 49 -10.60 -6.88 -1.04
CA SER A 49 -10.21 -7.06 -2.43
C SER A 49 -10.87 -6.02 -3.34
N MET A 50 -10.10 -5.39 -4.23
CA MET A 50 -10.65 -4.53 -5.28
C MET A 50 -11.67 -5.26 -6.16
N ALA A 51 -11.54 -6.58 -6.32
CA ALA A 51 -12.45 -7.41 -7.12
C ALA A 51 -13.85 -7.54 -6.48
N ASP A 52 -13.97 -7.35 -5.16
CA ASP A 52 -15.25 -7.33 -4.46
C ASP A 52 -15.98 -5.99 -4.64
N THR A 53 -15.32 -5.01 -5.27
CA THR A 53 -15.86 -3.67 -5.51
C THR A 53 -16.19 -3.45 -6.99
N ARG A 54 -16.97 -2.41 -7.29
CA ARG A 54 -17.17 -1.93 -8.68
C ARG A 54 -16.04 -1.00 -9.16
N MET A 55 -15.03 -0.76 -8.31
CA MET A 55 -13.95 0.19 -8.59
C MET A 55 -12.89 -0.42 -9.50
N LYS A 56 -12.25 0.43 -10.30
CA LYS A 56 -11.09 0.09 -11.12
C LYS A 56 -10.08 1.22 -11.03
N TYR A 57 -8.80 0.88 -10.91
CA TYR A 57 -7.71 1.84 -10.94
C TYR A 57 -6.57 1.25 -11.78
N GLY A 58 -6.39 1.82 -12.97
CA GLY A 58 -5.49 1.30 -14.00
C GLY A 58 -6.19 1.03 -15.32
N GLY A 59 -5.38 0.82 -16.36
CA GLY A 59 -5.82 0.64 -17.73
C GLY A 59 -4.72 1.08 -18.69
N THR A 60 -4.71 0.52 -19.90
CA THR A 60 -3.83 0.99 -20.97
C THR A 60 -4.55 2.08 -21.77
N ARG A 61 -3.82 3.10 -22.23
CA ARG A 61 -4.35 3.98 -23.27
C ARG A 61 -4.70 3.11 -24.48
N ARG A 62 -5.95 3.17 -24.93
CA ARG A 62 -6.42 2.52 -26.16
C ARG A 62 -6.60 3.61 -27.21
N GLY A 63 -5.82 3.55 -28.30
CA GLY A 63 -5.93 4.45 -29.46
C GLY A 63 -4.85 5.55 -29.50
N HIS A 64 -4.39 5.83 -30.73
CA HIS A 64 -3.55 6.98 -31.11
C HIS A 64 -4.28 8.30 -30.93
#